data_AF-A0A523EAL6-F1
#
_entry.id   AF-A0A523EAL6-F1
#
_cell.length_a   1.000
_cell.length_b   1.000
_cell.length_c   1.000
_cell.angle_alpha   90.00
_cell.angle_beta   90.00
_cell.angle_gamma   90.00
#
_symmetry.space_group_name_H-M   'P 1'
#
loop_
_entity.id
_entity.type
_entity.pdbx_description
1 polymer ?
#
loop_
_entity_poly.entity_id
_entity_poly.type
_entity_poly.pdbx_seq_one_letter_code
_entity_poly.pdbx_strand_id
1 'polypeptide(L)' 'MLRTSFLGLAFYLGASGLGFAQPAAPENDFMQARRGRFEATTPAIGDPMPDLSAYDEDGARFELSSLKGSYTVLVFGCLT' A
#
# COMPACT_ATOMS: atom_id res chain seq x y z
N MET A 1 -71.02 7.65 8.30
CA MET A 1 -69.94 7.94 9.26
C MET A 1 -68.64 7.37 8.71
N LEU A 2 -67.73 8.26 8.32
CA LEU A 2 -66.47 7.99 7.62
C LEU A 2 -65.33 7.91 8.64
N ARG A 3 -64.63 6.77 8.77
CA ARG A 3 -63.33 6.69 9.45
C ARG A 3 -62.35 5.90 8.60
N THR A 4 -61.58 6.68 7.84
CA THR A 4 -60.30 6.35 7.20
C THR A 4 -59.32 5.77 8.21
N SER A 5 -58.58 4.72 7.82
CA SER A 5 -57.20 4.57 8.26
C SER A 5 -56.40 3.88 7.15
N PHE A 6 -55.65 4.72 6.45
CA PHE A 6 -54.61 4.40 5.49
C PHE A 6 -53.33 3.94 6.21
N LEU A 7 -52.44 3.30 5.44
CA LEU A 7 -50.99 3.12 5.65
C LEU A 7 -50.58 2.09 6.73
N GLY A 8 -49.57 1.23 6.52
CA GLY A 8 -48.51 1.32 5.52
C GLY A 8 -47.84 -0.03 5.24
N LEU A 9 -47.83 -0.37 3.97
CA LEU A 9 -46.83 -1.24 3.35
C LEU A 9 -45.57 -0.38 3.15
N ALA A 10 -44.56 -0.54 3.98
CA ALA A 10 -43.29 0.18 3.84
C ALA A 10 -42.15 -0.82 3.60
N PHE A 11 -41.89 -1.07 2.31
CA PHE A 11 -40.57 -1.07 1.68
C PHE A 11 -39.40 -1.62 2.52
N TYR A 12 -39.18 -2.93 2.44
CA TYR A 12 -37.85 -3.52 2.61
C TYR A 12 -37.03 -3.22 1.34
N LEU A 13 -36.35 -2.07 1.28
CA LEU A 13 -35.43 -1.77 0.20
C LEU A 13 -34.14 -1.12 0.70
N GLY A 14 -33.04 -1.88 0.61
CA GLY A 14 -31.71 -1.40 0.24
C GLY A 14 -30.92 -0.58 1.26
N ALA A 15 -30.00 -1.23 1.98
CA ALA A 15 -28.82 -0.55 2.55
C ALA A 15 -27.57 -1.44 2.40
N SER A 16 -27.30 -1.89 1.17
CA SER A 16 -26.01 -2.48 0.79
C SER A 16 -25.27 -1.44 -0.06
N GLY A 17 -24.44 -0.60 0.56
CA GLY A 17 -23.61 0.33 -0.21
C GLY A 17 -23.22 1.62 0.51
N LEU A 18 -22.53 1.52 1.65
CA LEU A 18 -21.63 2.60 2.06
C LEU A 18 -20.20 2.16 1.74
N GLY A 19 -19.89 2.16 0.44
CA GLY A 19 -18.49 2.21 0.00
C GLY A 19 -17.99 3.62 0.30
N PHE A 20 -17.38 3.82 1.46
CA PHE A 20 -16.63 5.05 1.71
C PHE A 20 -15.46 5.07 0.73
N ALA A 21 -15.56 5.89 -0.32
CA ALA A 21 -14.41 6.23 -1.13
C ALA A 21 -13.38 6.88 -0.20
N GLN A 22 -12.24 6.21 0.01
CA GLN A 22 -11.15 6.80 0.78
C GLN A 22 -10.72 8.08 0.05
N PRO A 23 -10.67 9.23 0.73
CA PRO A 23 -10.20 10.45 0.09
C PRO A 23 -8.77 10.23 -0.39
N ALA A 24 -8.51 10.53 -1.66
CA ALA A 24 -7.15 10.56 -2.18
C ALA A 24 -6.38 11.60 -1.36
N ALA A 25 -5.44 11.16 -0.54
CA ALA A 25 -4.48 12.06 0.09
C ALA A 25 -3.77 12.84 -1.04
N PRO A 26 -3.53 14.15 -0.89
CA PRO A 26 -2.83 14.89 -1.91
C PRO A 26 -1.46 14.23 -2.13
N GLU A 27 -1.06 14.08 -3.39
CA GLU A 27 0.08 13.26 -3.84
C GLU A 27 1.39 13.57 -3.09
N ASN A 28 1.56 14.84 -2.68
CA ASN A 28 2.68 15.32 -1.89
C ASN A 28 2.77 14.67 -0.50
N ASP A 29 1.65 14.33 0.13
CA ASP A 29 1.59 13.74 1.47
C ASP A 29 1.97 12.26 1.41
N PHE A 30 1.54 11.55 0.38
CA PHE A 30 1.91 10.15 0.17
C PHE A 30 3.42 9.98 -0.02
N MET A 31 4.03 10.80 -0.88
CA MET A 31 5.47 10.73 -1.14
C MET A 31 6.29 11.16 0.09
N GLN A 32 5.82 12.15 0.85
CA GLN A 32 6.46 12.54 2.11
C GLN A 32 6.40 11.43 3.15
N ALA A 33 5.25 10.77 3.32
CA ALA A 33 5.11 9.65 4.25
C ALA A 33 6.04 8.48 3.87
N ARG A 34 6.17 8.16 2.58
CA ARG A 34 7.10 7.12 2.10
C ARG A 34 8.56 7.48 2.37
N ARG A 35 8.95 8.72 2.11
CA ARG A 35 10.31 9.20 2.38
C ARG A 35 10.62 9.17 3.87
N GLY A 36 9.74 9.69 4.72
CA GLY A 36 9.95 9.67 6.18
C GLY A 36 10.09 8.25 6.73
N ARG A 37 9.31 7.30 6.19
CA ARG A 37 9.47 5.88 6.56
C ARG A 37 10.80 5.30 6.08
N PHE A 38 11.20 5.59 4.85
CA PHE A 38 12.47 5.12 4.30
C PHE A 38 13.66 5.66 5.11
N GLU A 39 13.69 6.97 5.37
CA GLU A 39 14.72 7.62 6.19
C GLU A 39 14.82 7.02 7.59
N ALA A 40 13.69 6.62 8.20
CA ALA A 40 13.67 6.00 9.53
C ALA A 40 14.18 4.55 9.57
N THR A 41 14.16 3.83 8.44
CA THR A 41 14.46 2.38 8.39
C THR A 41 15.71 2.02 7.59
N THR A 42 16.20 2.94 6.77
CA THR A 42 17.35 2.70 5.89
C THR A 42 18.65 2.67 6.69
N PRO A 43 19.59 1.75 6.36
CA PRO A 43 20.92 1.75 6.95
C PRO A 43 21.62 3.10 6.78
N ALA A 44 22.36 3.55 7.80
CA ALA A 44 23.15 4.77 7.69
C ALA A 44 24.34 4.56 6.75
N ILE A 45 24.95 5.66 6.30
CA ILE A 45 26.17 5.59 5.49
C ILE A 45 27.29 4.96 6.33
N GLY A 46 27.88 3.88 5.82
CA GLY A 46 28.92 3.11 6.51
C GLY A 46 28.39 1.91 7.28
N ASP A 47 27.08 1.81 7.50
CA ASP A 47 26.48 0.61 8.07
C ASP A 47 26.61 -0.58 7.10
N PRO A 48 26.73 -1.82 7.63
CA PRO A 48 26.72 -3.00 6.78
C PRO A 48 25.40 -3.12 6.03
N MET A 49 25.48 -3.54 4.76
CA MET A 49 24.29 -3.88 3.98
C MET A 49 23.54 -5.04 4.67
N PRO A 50 22.22 -4.92 4.90
CA PRO A 50 21.43 -6.01 5.48
C PRO A 50 21.44 -7.25 4.59
N ASP A 51 21.35 -8.42 5.22
CA ASP A 51 21.23 -9.68 4.51
C ASP A 51 19.80 -9.82 3.99
N LEU A 52 19.65 -9.79 2.67
CA LEU A 52 18.36 -9.76 1.97
C LEU A 52 18.38 -10.77 0.83
N SER A 53 17.21 -11.35 0.56
CA SER A 53 16.97 -12.14 -0.64
C SER A 53 15.81 -11.54 -1.44
N ALA A 54 15.89 -11.71 -2.75
CA ALA A 54 14.87 -11.33 -3.71
C ALA A 54 14.61 -12.51 -4.66
N TYR A 55 13.66 -12.32 -5.57
CA TYR A 55 13.46 -13.22 -6.70
C TYR A 55 13.63 -12.42 -7.98
N ASP A 56 14.24 -13.03 -8.99
CA ASP A 56 14.34 -12.45 -10.32
C ASP A 56 13.06 -12.67 -11.14
N GLU A 57 13.11 -12.28 -12.41
CA GLU A 57 12.02 -12.41 -13.38
C GLU A 57 11.59 -13.85 -13.67
N ASP A 58 12.50 -14.82 -13.52
CA ASP A 58 12.22 -16.24 -13.68
C ASP A 58 11.73 -16.89 -12.37
N GLY A 59 11.67 -16.12 -11.29
CA GLY A 59 11.33 -16.60 -9.95
C GLY A 59 12.47 -17.36 -9.27
N ALA A 60 13.70 -17.24 -9.77
CA ALA A 60 14.86 -17.80 -9.11
C ALA A 60 15.28 -16.90 -7.94
N ARG A 61 15.69 -17.55 -6.84
CA ARG A 61 16.08 -16.85 -5.62
C ARG A 61 17.43 -16.18 -5.80
N PHE A 62 17.49 -14.89 -5.52
CA PHE A 62 18.69 -14.05 -5.59
C PHE A 62 19.08 -13.57 -4.19
N GLU A 63 20.28 -13.95 -3.74
CA GLU A 63 20.82 -13.52 -2.44
C GLU A 63 21.69 -12.27 -2.62
N LEU A 64 21.42 -11.17 -1.90
CA LEU A 64 22.27 -9.97 -1.98
C LEU A 64 23.70 -10.23 -1.52
N SER A 65 23.92 -11.23 -0.67
CA SER A 65 25.26 -11.64 -0.22
C SER A 65 26.17 -12.08 -1.38
N SER A 66 25.61 -12.50 -2.51
CA SER A 66 26.36 -12.84 -3.74
C SER A 66 27.05 -11.63 -4.37
N LEU A 67 26.62 -10.40 -4.05
CA LEU A 67 27.16 -9.15 -4.59
C LEU A 67 28.39 -8.64 -3.81
N LYS A 68 28.79 -9.32 -2.73
CA LYS A 68 29.93 -8.92 -1.90
C LYS A 68 31.21 -8.82 -2.74
N GLY A 69 31.98 -7.76 -2.50
CA GLY A 69 33.22 -7.48 -3.24
C GLY A 69 33.02 -6.64 -4.51
N SER A 70 31.77 -6.38 -4.90
CA SER A 70 31.44 -5.48 -6.01
C SER A 70 30.77 -4.20 -5.50
N TYR A 71 31.08 -3.07 -6.12
CA TYR A 71 30.32 -1.84 -5.92
C TYR A 71 28.96 -2.00 -6.61
N THR A 72 27.89 -1.96 -5.81
CA THR A 72 26.53 -2.25 -6.28
C THR A 72 25.59 -1.10 -5.93
N VAL A 73 24.70 -0.76 -6.87
CA VAL A 73 23.63 0.23 -6.68
C VAL A 73 22.29 -0.50 -6.65
N LEU A 74 21.50 -0.31 -5.59
CA LEU A 74 20.15 -0.84 -5.49
C LEU A 74 19.14 0.25 -5.85
N VAL A 75 18.35 -0.01 -6.90
CA VAL A 75 17.30 0.91 -7.35
C VAL A 75 15.94 0.28 -7.07
N PHE A 76 15.14 0.94 -6.22
CA PHE A 76 13.78 0.52 -5.94
C PHE A 76 12.79 1.33 -6.77
N GLY A 77 12.06 0.64 -7.65
CA GLY A 77 10.99 1.21 -8.46
C GLY A 77 9.69 0.42 -8.28
N CYS A 78 8.57 1.02 -8.66
CA CYS A 78 7.35 0.25 -8.90
C CYS A 78 7.36 -0.13 -10.38
N LEU A 79 7.33 -1.42 -10.68
CA LEU A 79 7.01 -1.89 -12.02
C LEU A 79 5.49 -1.74 -12.16
N THR A 80 5.05 -0.80 -12.99
CA THR A 80 3.63 -0.54 -13.26
C THR A 80 3.01 -1.65 -14.09
#